data_AF-A0A2V9UYW3-F1
#
_entry.id   AF-A0A2V9UYW3-F1
#
_cell.length_a   1.000
_cell.length_b   1.000
_cell.length_c   1.000
_cell.angle_alpha   90.00
_cell.angle_beta   90.00
_cell.angle_gamma   90.00
#
_symmetry.space_group_name_H-M   'P 1'
#
loop_
_entity.id
_entity.type
_entity.pdbx_description
1 polymer ?
#
loop_
_entity_poly.entity_id
_entity_poly.type
_entity_poly.pdbx_seq_one_letter_code
_entity_poly.pdbx_strand_id
1 'polypeptide(L)'
;MNQAIGYLGTEICCEVPESRQYRIRDLWAWHRNFERFRGAFHAEFERFEEWLQSEKVVEREQFLGAYHERLDDGSDEDLVLS
;
A
#
# COMPACT_ATOMS: atom_id res chain seq x y z
N MET A 1 -14.81 -15.15 -6.39
CA MET A 1 -14.18 -13.87 -6.02
C MET A 1 -12.75 -13.93 -6.51
N ASN A 2 -12.38 -13.13 -7.52
CA ASN A 2 -11.00 -13.09 -7.97
C ASN A 2 -10.22 -12.19 -7.03
N GLN A 3 -9.34 -12.79 -6.23
CA GLN A 3 -8.36 -12.08 -5.43
C GLN A 3 -7.44 -11.29 -6.36
N ALA A 4 -7.13 -10.03 -6.01
CA ALA A 4 -6.20 -9.23 -6.82
C ALA A 4 -4.87 -9.98 -6.94
N ILE A 5 -4.31 -10.01 -8.16
CA ILE A 5 -3.07 -10.76 -8.43
C ILE A 5 -1.98 -10.28 -7.48
N GLY A 6 -1.36 -11.20 -6.74
CA GLY A 6 -0.27 -10.90 -5.81
C GLY A 6 -0.72 -10.29 -4.48
N TYR A 7 -2.01 -10.21 -4.18
CA TYR A 7 -2.51 -9.83 -2.86
C TYR A 7 -2.38 -10.99 -1.88
N LEU A 8 -1.68 -10.78 -0.76
CA LEU A 8 -1.41 -11.82 0.24
C LEU A 8 -2.42 -11.79 1.40
N GLY A 9 -2.92 -10.61 1.77
CA GLY A 9 -3.93 -10.45 2.82
C GLY A 9 -3.82 -9.12 3.57
N THR A 10 -4.72 -8.93 4.52
CA THR A 10 -4.72 -7.78 5.45
C THR A 10 -4.40 -8.25 6.86
N GLU A 11 -3.53 -7.53 7.55
CA GLU A 11 -3.38 -7.61 9.00
C GLU A 11 -4.06 -6.41 9.66
N ILE A 12 -4.81 -6.65 10.73
CA ILE A 12 -5.47 -5.60 11.52
C ILE A 12 -5.03 -5.73 12.96
N CYS A 13 -4.49 -4.65 13.53
CA CYS A 13 -4.08 -4.58 14.92
C CYS A 13 -4.74 -3.38 15.61
N CYS A 14 -5.35 -3.60 16.77
CA CYS A 14 -5.87 -2.51 17.61
C CYS A 14 -4.74 -1.97 18.47
N GLU A 15 -4.28 -0.75 18.19
CA GLU A 15 -3.14 -0.14 18.89
C GLU A 15 -3.57 0.55 20.19
N VAL A 16 -4.75 1.19 20.17
CA VAL A 16 -5.31 1.89 21.34
C VAL A 16 -6.81 1.60 21.42
N PRO A 17 -7.23 0.57 22.18
CA PRO A 17 -8.63 0.15 22.26
C PRO A 17 -9.59 1.23 22.74
N GLU A 18 -9.18 2.06 23.68
CA GLU A 18 -10.00 3.10 24.32
C GLU A 18 -10.40 4.20 23.32
N SER A 19 -9.53 4.47 22.36
CA SER A 19 -9.75 5.45 21.29
C SER A 19 -10.05 4.78 19.94
N ARG A 20 -10.19 3.45 19.92
CA ARG A 20 -10.46 2.65 18.72
C ARG A 20 -9.49 2.94 17.58
N GLN A 21 -8.20 3.08 17.90
CA GLN A 21 -7.16 3.27 16.90
C GLN A 21 -6.68 1.90 16.40
N TYR A 22 -6.75 1.72 15.08
CA TYR A 22 -6.33 0.50 14.42
C TYR A 22 -5.20 0.80 13.44
N ARG A 23 -4.24 -0.12 13.37
CA ARG A 23 -3.26 -0.19 12.30
C ARG A 23 -3.66 -1.32 11.35
N ILE A 24 -3.82 -0.97 10.08
CA ILE A 24 -4.14 -1.90 9.01
C ILE A 24 -2.90 -2.02 8.12
N ARG A 25 -2.54 -3.24 7.71
CA ARG A 25 -1.44 -3.50 6.78
C ARG A 25 -1.91 -4.43 5.69
N ASP A 26 -1.86 -3.95 4.46
CA ASP A 26 -2.10 -4.78 3.28
C ASP A 26 -0.80 -5.33 2.74
N LEU A 27 -0.74 -6.66 2.66
CA LEU A 27 0.44 -7.40 2.26
C LEU A 27 0.33 -7.76 0.78
N TRP A 28 1.37 -7.42 0.02
CA TRP A 28 1.47 -7.71 -1.39
C TRP A 28 2.74 -8.49 -1.67
N ALA A 29 2.64 -9.49 -2.55
CA ALA A 29 3.78 -10.30 -2.97
C ALA A 29 4.85 -9.47 -3.68
N TRP A 30 4.44 -8.39 -4.34
CA TRP A 30 5.34 -7.52 -5.09
C TRP A 30 4.75 -6.13 -5.29
N HIS A 31 5.57 -5.07 -5.25
CA HIS A 31 5.10 -3.68 -5.33
C HIS A 31 4.33 -3.37 -6.64
N ARG A 32 4.75 -3.92 -7.78
CA ARG A 32 4.02 -3.72 -9.05
C ARG A 32 2.60 -4.26 -9.02
N ASN A 33 2.33 -5.29 -8.23
CA ASN A 33 0.98 -5.84 -8.10
C ASN A 33 0.08 -4.84 -7.35
N PHE A 34 0.62 -4.22 -6.30
CA PHE A 34 -0.04 -3.11 -5.61
C PHE A 34 -0.30 -1.94 -6.55
N GLU A 35 0.69 -1.46 -7.30
CA GLU A 35 0.49 -0.33 -8.23
C GLU A 35 -0.54 -0.63 -9.33
N ARG A 36 -0.55 -1.86 -9.85
CA ARG A 36 -1.58 -2.30 -10.81
C ARG A 36 -2.98 -2.27 -10.20
N PHE A 37 -3.11 -2.77 -8.97
CA PHE A 37 -4.37 -2.71 -8.24
C PHE A 37 -4.79 -1.25 -7.99
N ARG A 38 -3.89 -0.42 -7.48
CA ARG A 38 -4.13 1.00 -7.20
C ARG A 38 -4.59 1.76 -8.45
N GLY A 39 -3.95 1.52 -9.60
CA GLY A 39 -4.36 2.11 -10.87
C GLY A 39 -5.72 1.61 -11.36
N ALA A 40 -6.03 0.33 -11.19
CA ALA A 40 -7.30 -0.25 -11.64
C ALA A 40 -8.50 0.17 -10.80
N PHE A 41 -8.30 0.48 -9.52
CA PHE A 41 -9.37 0.79 -8.56
C PHE A 41 -9.27 2.22 -7.99
N HIS A 42 -8.64 3.13 -8.74
CA HIS A 42 -8.41 4.50 -8.28
C HIS A 42 -9.71 5.24 -7.96
N ALA A 43 -10.74 5.12 -8.81
CA ALA A 43 -12.03 5.78 -8.60
C ALA A 43 -12.78 5.19 -7.39
N GLU A 44 -12.68 3.87 -7.17
CA GLU A 44 -13.20 3.23 -5.96
C GLU A 44 -12.52 3.75 -4.71
N PHE A 45 -11.20 3.92 -4.76
CA PHE A 45 -10.41 4.45 -3.65
C PHE A 45 -10.82 5.89 -3.32
N GLU A 46 -10.95 6.77 -4.32
CA GLU A 46 -11.41 8.15 -4.11
C GLU A 46 -12.80 8.21 -3.46
N ARG A 47 -13.75 7.39 -3.92
CA ARG A 47 -15.09 7.32 -3.29
C ARG A 47 -15.03 6.81 -1.85
N PHE A 48 -14.11 5.89 -1.55
CA PHE A 48 -13.95 5.37 -0.21
C PHE A 48 -13.36 6.43 0.74
N GLU A 49 -12.36 7.18 0.28
CA GLU A 49 -11.78 8.33 0.99
C GLU A 49 -12.85 9.39 1.33
N GLU A 50 -13.69 9.76 0.37
CA GLU A 50 -14.81 10.69 0.59
C GLU A 50 -15.77 10.17 1.68
N TRP A 51 -16.03 8.86 1.70
CA TRP A 51 -16.90 8.26 2.71
C TRP A 51 -16.24 8.27 4.10
N LEU A 52 -14.95 7.94 4.21
CA LEU A 52 -14.21 8.01 5.47
C LEU A 52 -14.23 9.42 6.06
N GLN A 53 -14.04 10.44 5.22
CA GLN A 53 -14.12 11.84 5.64
C GLN A 53 -15.52 12.22 6.12
N SER A 54 -16.57 11.73 5.47
CA SER A 54 -17.96 11.98 5.88
C SER A 54 -18.29 11.40 7.26
N GLU A 55 -17.69 10.26 7.59
CA GLU A 55 -17.79 9.59 8.89
C GLU A 55 -16.81 10.15 9.94
N LYS A 56 -15.99 11.15 9.56
CA LYS A 56 -14.95 11.76 10.40
C LYS A 56 -13.93 10.74 10.94
N VAL A 57 -13.67 9.69 10.15
CA VAL A 57 -12.58 8.74 10.45
C VAL A 57 -11.26 9.44 10.16
N VAL A 58 -10.35 9.41 11.14
CA VAL A 58 -9.00 9.97 10.96
C VAL A 58 -8.10 8.90 10.37
N GLU A 59 -7.76 9.06 9.09
CA GLU A 59 -6.81 8.20 8.40
C GLU A 59 -5.39 8.78 8.42
N ARG A 60 -4.40 7.89 8.55
CA ARG A 60 -2.98 8.20 8.41
C ARG A 60 -2.34 7.11 7.57
N GLU A 61 -2.18 7.37 6.28
CA GLU A 61 -1.42 6.49 5.40
C GLU A 61 0.08 6.61 5.71
N GLN A 62 0.77 5.48 5.88
CA GLN A 62 2.22 5.42 6.00
C GLN A 62 2.78 4.52 4.91
N PHE A 63 3.53 5.12 3.97
CA PHE A 63 4.27 4.37 2.96
C PHE A 63 5.55 3.82 3.58
N LEU A 64 5.64 2.50 3.76
CA LEU A 64 6.79 1.84 4.40
C LEU A 64 7.94 1.49 3.43
N GLY A 65 7.82 1.88 2.16
CA GLY A 65 8.84 1.69 1.12
C GLY A 65 8.42 0.70 0.03
N ALA A 66 9.01 0.86 -1.16
CA ALA A 66 8.91 -0.09 -2.27
C ALA A 66 10.30 -0.68 -2.54
N TYR A 67 10.39 -2.02 -2.61
CA TYR A 67 11.55 -2.68 -3.17
C TYR A 67 11.43 -2.65 -4.69
N HIS A 68 12.24 -1.83 -5.36
CA HIS A 68 12.43 -1.92 -6.79
C HIS A 68 13.48 -3.00 -7.03
N GLU A 69 13.12 -4.10 -7.69
CA GLU A 69 14.15 -4.92 -8.33
C GLU A 69 14.89 -4.01 -9.30
N ARG A 70 16.21 -3.87 -9.12
CA ARG A 70 17.06 -3.42 -10.20
C ARG A 70 16.76 -4.36 -11.36
N LEU A 71 16.25 -3.80 -12.46
CA LEU A 71 16.37 -4.48 -13.73
C LEU A 71 17.87 -4.70 -13.86
N ASP A 72 18.31 -5.95 -13.71
CA ASP A 72 19.69 -6.31 -13.98
C ASP A 72 19.87 -6.15 -15.49
N ASP A 73 20.09 -4.90 -15.90
CA ASP A 73 20.41 -4.53 -17.27
C ASP A 73 21.92 -4.61 -17.50
N GLY A 74 22.66 -5.37 -16.68
CA GLY A 74 24.05 -5.71 -16.98
C GLY A 74 24.92 -4.50 -17.38
N SER A 75 24.71 -3.34 -16.77
CA SER A 75 25.60 -2.20 -16.90
C SER A 75 26.20 -1.86 -15.55
N ASP A 76 27.40 -2.40 -15.34
CA ASP A 76 28.29 -2.11 -14.23
C ASP A 76 28.86 -0.69 -14.45
N GLU A 77 28.12 0.35 -14.09
CA GLU A 77 28.68 1.68 -13.90
C GLU A 77 28.38 2.19 -12.49
N ASP A 78 29.39 1.93 -11.65
CA ASP A 78 29.63 2.43 -10.32
C ASP A 78 29.46 3.96 -10.25
N LEU A 79 28.36 4.43 -9.68
CA LEU A 79 28.18 5.84 -9.32
C LEU A 79 28.33 6.01 -7.81
N VAL A 80 29.58 6.17 -7.40
CA VAL A 80 29.98 6.80 -6.14
C VAL A 80 29.43 8.22 -6.14
N LEU A 81 28.46 8.51 -5.29
CA LEU A 81 28.07 9.89 -5.00
C LEU A 81 28.78 10.35 -3.72
N SER A 82 29.73 11.26 -3.93
CA SER A 82 30.33 12.14 -2.91
C SER A 82 29.38 13.28 -2.56
#